data_AF-A0A0B6YYY6-F1
#
_entry.id   AF-A0A0B6YYY6-F1
#
_cell.length_a   1.000
_cell.length_b   1.000
_cell.length_c   1.000
_cell.angle_alpha   90.00
_cell.angle_beta   90.00
_cell.angle_gamma   90.00
#
_symmetry.space_group_name_H-M   'P 1'
#
loop_
_entity.id
_entity.type
_entity.pdbx_description
1 polymer ?
#
loop_
_entity_poly.entity_id
_entity_poly.type
_entity_poly.pdbx_seq_one_letter_code
_entity_poly.pdbx_strand_id
1 'polypeptide(L)' 'NYLTITRNLKYTILTTVFQLVVIWDGNDIVKVVVPNNIETTLCGLCSSYNKNPNDDTILGPGCPMFAGNQTSNKALFVQ' A
#
# COMPACT_ATOMS: atom_id res chain seq x y z
N ASN A 1 -21.87 8.47 2.98
CA ASN A 1 -21.11 7.31 3.49
C ASN A 1 -19.71 7.37 2.90
N TYR A 2 -18.66 7.48 3.72
CA TYR A 2 -17.26 7.63 3.25
C TYR A 2 -16.53 6.29 3.02
N LEU A 3 -17.14 5.20 3.50
CA LEU A 3 -16.62 3.84 3.49
C LEU A 3 -17.73 2.88 3.06
N THR A 4 -17.40 1.96 2.17
CA THR A 4 -18.22 0.82 1.77
C THR A 4 -17.49 -0.46 2.14
N ILE A 5 -18.18 -1.41 2.77
CA ILE A 5 -17.62 -2.70 3.16
C ILE A 5 -18.39 -3.79 2.42
N THR A 6 -17.66 -4.60 1.64
CA THR A 6 -18.21 -5.76 0.93
C THR A 6 -17.50 -7.01 1.43
N ARG A 7 -18.27 -8.00 1.88
CA ARG A 7 -17.72 -9.27 2.35
C ARG A 7 -18.22 -10.41 1.48
N ASN A 8 -17.31 -11.28 1.06
CA ASN A 8 -17.64 -12.56 0.44
C ASN A 8 -16.97 -13.70 1.23
N LEU A 9 -17.06 -14.94 0.71
CA LEU A 9 -16.53 -16.12 1.39
C LEU A 9 -15.00 -16.11 1.59
N LYS A 10 -14.27 -15.34 0.78
CA LYS A 10 -12.80 -15.33 0.76
C LYS A 10 -12.19 -14.00 1.22
N TYR A 11 -12.88 -12.89 1.04
CA TYR A 11 -12.33 -11.56 1.27
C TYR A 11 -13.34 -10.62 1.95
N THR A 12 -12.79 -9.75 2.78
CA THR A 12 -13.41 -8.48 3.21
C THR A 12 -12.75 -7.35 2.41
N ILE A 13 -13.56 -6.61 1.68
CA ILE A 13 -13.13 -5.50 0.83
C ILE A 13 -13.66 -4.21 1.42
N LEU A 14 -12.75 -3.27 1.71
CA LEU A 14 -13.08 -1.93 2.16
C LEU A 14 -12.78 -0.96 1.01
N THR A 15 -13.77 -0.17 0.62
CA THR A 15 -13.63 0.84 -0.44
C THR A 15 -13.97 2.20 0.12
N THR A 16 -13.04 3.15 -0.01
CA THR A 16 -13.26 4.53 0.40
C THR A 16 -13.71 5.39 -0.78
N VAL A 17 -14.34 6.53 -0.50
CA VAL A 17 -14.75 7.48 -1.56
C VAL A 17 -13.56 8.14 -2.28
N PHE A 18 -12.38 8.12 -1.69
CA PHE A 18 -11.13 8.57 -2.30
C PHE A 18 -10.41 7.42 -3.03
N GLN A 19 -11.13 6.35 -3.37
CA GLN A 19 -10.68 5.26 -4.25
C GLN A 19 -9.52 4.42 -3.69
N LEU A 20 -9.29 4.47 -2.37
CA LEU A 20 -8.42 3.50 -1.69
C LEU A 20 -9.22 2.22 -1.44
N VAL A 21 -8.62 1.08 -1.78
CA VAL A 21 -9.22 -0.25 -1.57
C VAL A 21 -8.31 -1.10 -0.70
N VAL A 22 -8.87 -1.67 0.37
CA VAL A 22 -8.20 -2.70 1.18
C VAL A 22 -8.90 -4.02 0.94
N ILE A 23 -8.12 -5.05 0.62
CA ILE A 23 -8.60 -6.42 0.44
C ILE A 23 -7.91 -7.26 1.52
N TRP A 24 -8.69 -7.85 2.42
CA TRP A 24 -8.21 -8.71 3.48
C TRP A 24 -8.86 -10.08 3.36
N ASP A 25 -8.07 -11.14 3.47
CA ASP A 25 -8.54 -12.53 3.37
C ASP A 25 -9.16 -13.08 4.67
N GLY A 26 -9.11 -12.30 5.76
CA GLY A 26 -9.56 -12.75 7.07
C GLY A 26 -8.46 -13.39 7.93
N ASN A 27 -7.24 -13.49 7.39
CA ASN A 27 -6.06 -14.03 8.07
C ASN A 27 -4.87 -13.07 7.89
N ASP A 28 -3.86 -13.46 7.12
CA ASP A 28 -2.54 -12.82 7.02
C ASP A 28 -2.31 -12.05 5.72
N ILE A 29 -3.19 -12.15 4.72
CA ILE A 29 -3.04 -11.44 3.45
C ILE A 29 -3.83 -10.13 3.48
N VAL A 30 -3.10 -9.02 3.39
CA VAL A 30 -3.65 -7.69 3.17
C VAL A 30 -3.08 -7.11 1.87
N LYS A 31 -3.97 -6.69 0.97
CA LYS A 31 -3.61 -5.94 -0.23
C LYS A 31 -4.22 -4.55 -0.16
N VAL A 32 -3.41 -3.54 -0.49
CA VAL A 32 -3.85 -2.15 -0.56
C VAL A 32 -3.70 -1.68 -2.00
N VAL A 33 -4.80 -1.21 -2.58
CA VAL A 33 -4.82 -0.54 -3.88
C VAL A 33 -5.03 0.94 -3.63
N VAL A 34 -4.09 1.73 -4.16
CA VAL A 34 -4.10 3.18 -4.05
C VAL A 34 -4.44 3.81 -5.39
N PRO A 35 -5.06 5.00 -5.42
CA PRO A 35 -5.29 5.71 -6.67
C PRO A 35 -3.96 6.25 -7.25
N ASN A 36 -3.85 6.33 -8.57
CA ASN A 36 -2.59 6.74 -9.23
C ASN A 36 -2.14 8.17 -8.88
N ASN A 37 -3.04 9.03 -8.40
CA ASN A 37 -2.72 10.42 -8.08
C ASN A 37 -1.90 10.58 -6.78
N ILE A 38 -1.62 9.50 -6.06
CA ILE A 38 -0.76 9.51 -4.87
C ILE A 38 0.62 8.86 -5.11
N GLU A 39 0.96 8.60 -6.37
CA GLU A 39 2.34 8.26 -6.78
C GLU A 39 3.35 9.22 -6.15
N THR A 40 4.48 8.68 -5.71
CA THR A 40 5.57 9.43 -5.06
C THR A 40 5.22 10.13 -3.74
N THR A 41 4.01 9.95 -3.19
CA THR A 41 3.64 10.58 -1.89
C THR A 41 3.61 9.59 -0.73
N LEU A 42 3.73 8.29 -1.03
CA LEU A 42 3.70 7.24 -0.03
C LEU A 42 5.00 7.14 0.76
N CYS A 43 4.88 6.50 1.91
CA CYS A 43 5.99 6.02 2.71
C CYS A 43 5.54 4.80 3.53
N GLY A 44 6.51 3.99 3.94
CA GLY A 44 6.33 2.86 4.84
C GLY A 44 6.80 1.59 4.16
N LEU A 45 6.19 0.47 4.53
CA LEU A 45 6.61 -0.81 3.99
C LEU A 45 6.47 -0.87 2.47
N CYS A 46 5.40 -0.31 1.91
CA CYS A 46 5.10 -0.32 0.47
C CYS A 46 5.81 0.79 -0.35
N SER A 47 6.93 1.33 0.14
CA SER A 47 7.76 2.33 -0.53
C SER A 47 6.99 3.60 -0.98
N SER A 48 7.42 4.22 -2.08
CA SER A 48 6.97 5.51 -2.61
C SER A 48 5.93 5.40 -3.72
N TYR A 49 5.67 4.20 -4.24
CA TYR A 49 4.77 3.96 -5.38
C TYR A 49 5.13 4.84 -6.59
N ASN A 50 6.39 4.82 -7.02
CA ASN A 50 6.91 5.59 -8.16
C ASN A 50 7.09 4.75 -9.45
N LYS A 51 6.62 3.49 -9.44
CA LYS A 51 6.77 2.49 -10.53
C LYS A 51 8.22 2.08 -10.82
N ASN A 52 9.16 2.36 -9.92
CA ASN A 52 10.55 1.92 -10.02
C ASN A 52 10.81 0.75 -9.05
N PRO A 53 10.73 -0.51 -9.50
CA PRO A 53 10.92 -1.66 -8.61
C PRO A 53 12.32 -1.73 -7.99
N ASN A 54 13.30 -1.01 -8.55
CA ASN A 54 14.66 -0.97 -8.01
C ASN A 54 14.78 -0.22 -6.68
N ASP A 55 13.78 0.58 -6.32
CA ASP A 55 13.76 1.37 -5.09
C ASP A 55 12.58 1.03 -4.15
N ASP A 56 11.89 -0.09 -4.39
CA ASP A 56 10.82 -0.56 -3.50
C ASP A 56 11.33 -1.04 -2.13
N THR A 57 12.64 -1.07 -1.92
CA THR A 57 13.26 -1.33 -0.62
C THR A 57 13.63 -0.06 0.16
N ILE A 58 13.31 1.14 -0.33
CA ILE A 58 13.54 2.39 0.42
C ILE A 58 12.23 3.09 0.82
N LEU A 59 12.31 3.90 1.87
CA LEU A 59 11.20 4.73 2.33
C LEU A 59 11.03 5.93 1.38
N GLY A 60 9.79 6.11 0.93
CA GLY A 60 9.40 7.25 0.10
C GLY A 60 9.36 8.59 0.83
N PRO A 61 9.17 9.69 0.10
CA PRO A 61 9.23 11.05 0.63
C PRO A 61 8.07 11.38 1.59
N GLY A 62 7.04 10.53 1.68
CA GLY A 62 6.00 10.63 2.72
C GLY A 62 6.52 10.49 4.15
N CYS A 63 7.79 10.07 4.36
CA CYS A 63 8.48 10.15 5.65
C CYS A 63 9.71 11.06 5.54
N PRO A 64 9.56 12.38 5.74
CA PRO A 64 10.66 13.32 5.51
C PRO A 64 11.94 13.01 6.29
N MET A 65 11.81 12.49 7.52
CA MET A 65 12.94 12.17 8.38
C MET A 65 13.68 10.87 8.00
N PHE A 66 13.04 10.00 7.22
CA PHE A 66 13.54 8.67 6.91
C PHE A 66 13.61 8.39 5.40
N ALA A 67 13.30 9.39 4.57
CA ALA A 67 13.33 9.26 3.12
C ALA A 67 14.71 8.77 2.65
N GLY A 68 14.72 7.73 1.82
CA GLY A 68 15.95 7.08 1.35
C GLY A 68 16.53 6.00 2.27
N ASN A 69 16.03 5.84 3.51
CA ASN A 69 16.40 4.70 4.35
C ASN A 69 15.72 3.42 3.87
N GLN A 70 16.31 2.26 4.16
CA GLN A 70 15.73 0.97 3.80
C GLN A 70 14.44 0.68 4.58
N THR A 71 13.42 0.13 3.90
CA THR A 71 12.26 -0.49 4.54
C THR A 71 12.59 -1.93 4.94
N SER A 72 12.04 -2.40 6.07
CA SER A 72 12.41 -3.67 6.72
C SER A 72 11.85 -4.93 6.04
N ASN A 73 11.40 -4.86 4.78
CA ASN A 73 10.55 -5.89 4.19
C ASN A 73 10.91 -6.28 2.74
N LYS A 74 12.21 -6.44 2.47
CA LYS A 74 12.79 -6.86 1.19
C LYS A 74 12.12 -8.11 0.56
N ALA A 75 11.52 -8.99 1.36
CA ALA A 75 10.92 -10.24 0.89
C ALA A 75 9.47 -10.14 0.38
N LEU A 76 8.73 -9.06 0.68
CA LEU A 76 7.31 -8.94 0.30
C LEU A 76 7.04 -8.18 -1.01
N PHE A 77 8.03 -7.50 -1.59
CA PHE A 77 7.88 -6.67 -2.80
C PHE A 77 8.50 -7.27 -4.07
N VAL A 78 9.09 -8.47 -3.97
CA VAL A 78 9.54 -9.23 -5.15
C VAL A 78 8.40 -10.15 -5.56
N GLN A 79 7.43 -9.62 -6.30
CA GLN A 79 6.44 -10.40 -7.07
C GLN A 79 6.58 -10.08 -8.55
#